data_AF-A0A7S4N674-F1
#
_entry.id   AF-A0A7S4N674-F1
#
_cell.length_a   1.000
_cell.length_b   1.000
_cell.length_c   1.000
_cell.angle_alpha   90.00
_cell.angle_beta   90.00
_cell.angle_gamma   90.00
#
_symmetry.space_group_name_H-M   'P 1'
#
loop_
_entity.id
_entity.type
_entity.pdbx_description
1 polymer ?
#
loop_
_entity_poly.entity_id
_entity_poly.type
_entity_poly.pdbx_seq_one_letter_code
_entity_poly.pdbx_strand_id
1 'polypeptide(L)'
;MSKGDKAFVISKAATAGQVTISNAVFGRGTDFFCKDETVQRQGGVHVIQAFLSEEESEEIQIQGRTARQGKKGSFQLILLGFDLEEQFNLSIGWKDNVAKADWYDYLSAARKKRRILICEKIEENLSDATEKDRETHRYFDALLAQDKDAALICFKDIYTSFK
;
A
#
# COMPACT_ATOMS: atom_id res chain seq x y z
N MET A 1 7.67 18.59 -10.50
CA MET A 1 9.14 18.44 -10.58
C MET A 1 9.51 17.94 -11.96
N SER A 2 10.44 18.60 -12.64
CA SER A 2 11.02 18.04 -13.87
C SER A 2 11.82 16.77 -13.52
N LYS A 3 12.11 15.92 -14.53
CA LYS A 3 12.97 14.74 -14.33
C LYS A 3 14.36 15.12 -13.77
N GLY A 4 14.89 16.28 -14.18
CA GLY A 4 16.17 16.81 -13.70
C GLY A 4 16.14 17.19 -12.22
N ASP A 5 15.06 17.86 -11.78
CA ASP A 5 14.89 18.25 -10.37
C ASP A 5 14.81 17.03 -9.46
N LYS A 6 14.12 15.97 -9.92
CA LYS A 6 14.02 14.71 -9.17
C LYS A 6 15.39 14.07 -8.99
N ALA A 7 16.20 13.97 -10.06
CA ALA A 7 17.53 13.41 -9.99
C ALA A 7 18.46 14.21 -9.05
N PHE A 8 18.37 15.55 -9.07
CA PHE A 8 19.15 16.40 -8.19
C PHE A 8 18.81 16.15 -6.71
N VAL A 9 17.51 16.17 -6.36
CA VAL A 9 17.04 15.90 -4.99
C VAL A 9 17.50 14.53 -4.50
N ILE A 10 17.34 13.49 -5.33
CA ILE A 10 17.76 12.13 -4.98
C ILE A 10 19.28 12.06 -4.72
N SER A 11 20.08 12.71 -5.57
CA SER A 11 21.54 12.70 -5.43
C SER A 11 22.03 13.35 -4.14
N LYS A 12 21.28 14.34 -3.63
CA LYS A 12 21.58 15.07 -2.40
C LYS A 12 20.95 14.44 -1.16
N ALA A 13 19.91 13.64 -1.32
CA ALA A 13 19.12 13.12 -0.21
C ALA A 13 19.90 12.27 0.81
N ALA A 14 21.04 11.70 0.42
CA ALA A 14 21.86 10.81 1.23
C ALA A 14 23.28 11.36 1.50
N THR A 15 23.41 12.67 1.71
CA THR A 15 24.67 13.34 2.11
C THR A 15 24.63 13.82 3.56
N ALA A 16 25.80 14.07 4.16
CA ALA A 16 25.90 14.51 5.55
C ALA A 16 25.10 15.79 5.81
N GLY A 17 24.37 15.82 6.94
CA GLY A 17 23.53 16.95 7.34
C GLY A 17 22.22 17.12 6.57
N GLN A 18 21.92 16.24 5.61
CA GLN A 18 20.69 16.33 4.83
C GLN A 18 19.55 15.52 5.47
N VAL A 19 18.37 16.14 5.52
CA VAL A 19 17.10 15.45 5.80
C VAL A 19 16.24 15.51 4.55
N THR A 20 15.68 14.36 4.16
CA THR A 20 14.78 14.26 3.01
C THR A 20 13.43 13.75 3.46
N ILE A 21 12.38 14.51 3.18
CA ILE A 21 11.01 14.11 3.45
C ILE A 21 10.38 13.70 2.11
N SER A 22 9.73 12.54 2.10
CA SER A 22 9.14 11.98 0.91
C SER A 22 7.82 11.30 1.25
N ASN A 23 6.85 11.38 0.33
CA ASN A 23 5.65 10.56 0.42
C ASN A 23 5.93 9.14 -0.10
N ALA A 24 5.05 8.19 0.23
CA ALA A 24 5.20 6.79 -0.15
C ALA A 24 5.39 6.62 -1.68
N VAL A 25 4.63 7.38 -2.48
CA VAL A 25 4.63 7.29 -3.95
C VAL A 25 5.97 7.71 -4.56
N PHE A 26 6.62 8.74 -4.02
CA PHE A 26 7.86 9.27 -4.58
C PHE A 26 9.06 8.33 -4.37
N GLY A 27 9.06 7.56 -3.28
CA GLY A 27 10.09 6.57 -2.97
C GLY A 27 10.11 5.39 -3.95
N ARG A 28 8.99 5.08 -4.62
CA ARG A 28 8.91 3.97 -5.57
C ARG A 28 9.80 4.21 -6.79
N GLY A 29 10.66 3.24 -7.09
CA GLY A 29 11.61 3.31 -8.21
C GLY A 29 12.75 4.32 -8.03
N THR A 30 12.87 4.94 -6.86
CA THR A 30 13.91 5.93 -6.54
C THR A 30 15.05 5.28 -5.77
N ASP A 31 16.30 5.57 -6.13
CA ASP A 31 17.49 5.05 -5.45
C ASP A 31 18.23 6.13 -4.67
N PHE A 32 18.18 6.06 -3.33
CA PHE A 32 18.86 6.99 -2.42
C PHE A 32 20.28 6.54 -2.11
N PHE A 33 21.08 6.31 -3.15
CA PHE A 33 22.44 5.81 -2.99
C PHE A 33 23.34 6.83 -2.30
N CYS A 34 23.84 6.47 -1.11
CA CYS A 34 24.76 7.29 -0.34
C CYS A 34 26.20 7.14 -0.85
N LYS A 35 26.71 8.19 -1.50
CA LYS A 35 28.12 8.28 -1.93
C LYS A 35 29.04 8.96 -0.91
N ASP A 36 28.47 9.49 0.18
CA ASP A 36 29.21 10.27 1.17
C ASP A 36 29.90 9.35 2.18
N GLU A 37 31.23 9.34 2.18
CA GLU A 37 32.02 8.53 3.12
C GLU A 37 31.79 8.91 4.58
N THR A 38 31.48 10.17 4.87
CA THR A 38 31.23 10.65 6.24
C THR A 38 30.00 9.97 6.81
N VAL A 39 28.92 9.91 6.01
CA VAL A 39 27.67 9.23 6.38
C VAL A 39 27.93 7.74 6.58
N GLN A 40 28.69 7.10 5.69
CA GLN A 40 29.03 5.68 5.81
C GLN A 40 29.83 5.37 7.08
N ARG A 41 30.80 6.22 7.45
CA ARG A 41 31.57 6.09 8.71
C ARG A 41 30.69 6.25 9.95
N GLN A 42 29.61 7.03 9.86
CA GLN A 42 28.65 7.26 10.93
C GLN A 42 27.51 6.21 11.01
N GLY A 43 27.60 5.11 10.25
CA GLY A 43 26.60 4.03 10.29
C GLY A 43 25.61 4.04 9.12
N GLY A 44 25.77 4.95 8.17
CA GLY A 44 25.00 5.00 6.93
C GLY A 44 23.69 5.78 7.05
N VAL A 45 22.84 5.63 6.03
CA VAL A 45 21.55 6.33 5.96
C VAL A 45 20.60 5.76 7.00
N HIS A 46 19.93 6.63 7.76
CA HIS A 46 18.83 6.24 8.63
C HIS A 46 17.50 6.53 7.93
N VAL A 47 16.63 5.52 7.83
CA VAL A 47 15.29 5.65 7.25
C VAL A 47 14.26 5.60 8.36
N ILE A 48 13.44 6.65 8.45
CA ILE A 48 12.27 6.70 9.33
C ILE A 48 11.04 6.57 8.46
N GLN A 49 10.26 5.53 8.70
CA GLN A 49 8.95 5.37 8.09
C GLN A 49 7.87 5.84 9.07
N ALA A 50 7.12 6.86 8.64
CA ALA A 50 6.17 7.60 9.48
C ALA A 50 4.73 7.04 9.46
N PHE A 51 4.51 5.90 8.82
CA PHE A 51 3.21 5.26 8.65
C PHE A 51 3.37 3.74 8.57
N LEU A 52 2.33 2.98 8.92
CA LEU A 52 2.37 1.53 8.75
C LEU A 52 1.96 1.20 7.31
N SER A 53 2.85 0.57 6.54
CA SER A 53 2.49 0.14 5.18
C SER A 53 1.33 -0.83 5.20
N GLU A 54 0.45 -0.77 4.20
CA GLU A 54 -0.64 -1.75 4.02
C GLU A 54 -0.08 -3.14 3.69
N GLU A 55 1.04 -3.19 2.94
CA GLU A 55 1.75 -4.42 2.63
C GLU A 55 3.08 -4.49 3.40
N GLU A 56 3.44 -5.68 3.86
CA GLU A 56 4.79 -5.93 4.38
C GLU A 56 5.85 -5.80 3.27
N SER A 57 5.50 -6.16 2.04
CA SER A 57 6.38 -6.04 0.86
C SER A 57 6.83 -4.59 0.61
N GLU A 58 5.96 -3.61 0.87
CA GLU A 58 6.24 -2.19 0.71
C GLU A 58 7.17 -1.69 1.82
N GLU A 59 6.94 -2.11 3.06
CA GLU A 59 7.83 -1.79 4.19
C GLU A 59 9.23 -2.34 3.96
N ILE A 60 9.34 -3.61 3.52
CA ILE A 60 10.63 -4.23 3.16
C ILE A 60 11.34 -3.44 2.06
N GLN A 61 10.59 -2.93 1.07
CA GLN A 61 11.16 -2.09 0.01
C GLN A 61 11.63 -0.73 0.51
N ILE A 62 10.94 -0.13 1.47
CA ILE A 62 11.34 1.13 2.12
C ILE A 62 12.57 0.90 2.99
N GLN A 63 12.59 -0.16 3.80
CA GLN A 63 13.74 -0.58 4.58
C GLN A 63 14.95 -0.85 3.67
N GLY A 64 14.77 -1.49 2.52
CA GLY A 64 15.82 -1.73 1.54
C GLY A 64 16.40 -0.46 0.90
N ARG A 65 15.84 0.73 1.16
CA ARG A 65 16.46 2.02 0.79
C ARG A 65 17.61 2.41 1.68
N THR A 66 17.71 1.82 2.87
CA THR A 66 18.93 1.88 3.68
C THR A 66 19.87 0.70 3.35
N ALA A 67 21.12 0.77 3.82
CA ALA A 67 22.09 -0.34 3.76
C ALA A 67 22.34 -0.97 2.37
N ARG A 68 22.12 -0.22 1.28
CA ARG A 68 22.21 -0.73 -0.08
C ARG A 68 23.63 -1.18 -0.43
N GLN A 69 23.77 -2.29 -1.17
CA GLN A 69 25.08 -2.90 -1.56
C GLN A 69 26.00 -3.25 -0.37
N GLY A 70 25.44 -3.74 0.73
CA GLY A 70 26.22 -4.16 1.91
C GLY A 70 26.80 -2.99 2.72
N LYS A 71 26.34 -1.77 2.46
CA LYS A 71 26.64 -0.60 3.28
C LYS A 71 25.90 -0.66 4.61
N LYS A 72 26.38 0.06 5.61
CA LYS A 72 25.68 0.17 6.89
C LYS A 72 24.43 1.03 6.71
N GLY A 73 23.46 0.82 7.58
CA GLY A 73 22.21 1.53 7.56
C GLY A 73 21.32 1.14 8.73
N SER A 74 20.32 1.96 9.00
CA SER A 74 19.34 1.69 10.05
C SER A 74 17.95 2.13 9.62
N PHE A 75 16.95 1.50 10.22
CA PHE A 75 15.54 1.69 9.91
C PHE A 75 14.74 1.77 11.21
N GLN A 76 13.74 2.65 11.24
CA GLN A 76 12.82 2.77 12.36
C GLN A 76 11.41 3.13 11.88
N LEU A 77 10.41 2.59 12.58
CA LEU A 77 9.01 2.98 12.46
C LEU A 77 8.66 3.99 13.54
N ILE A 78 8.07 5.11 13.13
CA ILE A 78 7.44 6.10 14.02
C ILE A 78 6.00 6.25 13.56
N LEU A 79 5.06 5.77 14.37
CA LEU A 79 3.66 5.62 13.96
C LEU A 79 2.77 6.49 14.83
N LEU A 80 1.78 7.12 14.21
CA LEU A 80 0.75 7.88 14.91
C LEU A 80 -0.34 6.93 15.42
N GLY A 81 -0.63 6.96 16.72
CA GLY A 81 -1.61 6.05 17.33
C GLY A 81 -3.01 6.20 16.73
N PHE A 82 -3.41 7.42 16.38
CA PHE A 82 -4.70 7.69 15.74
C PHE A 82 -4.83 6.99 14.37
N ASP A 83 -3.80 7.08 13.52
CA ASP A 83 -3.79 6.41 12.21
C ASP A 83 -3.87 4.88 12.36
N LEU A 84 -3.23 4.33 13.40
CA LEU A 84 -3.30 2.89 13.69
C LEU A 84 -4.70 2.46 14.11
N GLU A 85 -5.39 3.27 14.89
CA GLU A 85 -6.76 3.02 15.30
C GLU A 85 -7.72 3.08 14.11
N GLU A 86 -7.65 4.15 13.32
CA GLU A 86 -8.53 4.36 12.16
C GLU A 86 -8.31 3.33 11.05
N GLN A 87 -7.05 3.04 10.68
CA GLN A 87 -6.73 2.25 9.49
C GLN A 87 -6.57 0.76 9.78
N PHE A 88 -6.11 0.41 11.00
CA PHE A 88 -5.76 -0.97 11.37
C PHE A 88 -6.56 -1.48 12.58
N ASN A 89 -7.48 -0.68 13.12
CA ASN A 89 -8.32 -1.04 14.26
C ASN A 89 -7.49 -1.43 15.50
N LEU A 90 -6.36 -0.74 15.69
CA LEU A 90 -5.46 -0.90 16.82
C LEU A 90 -5.71 0.18 17.86
N SER A 91 -6.19 -0.20 19.04
CA SER A 91 -6.48 0.75 20.13
C SER A 91 -5.26 1.56 20.53
N ILE A 92 -5.46 2.84 20.82
CA ILE A 92 -4.43 3.69 21.44
C ILE A 92 -3.96 3.04 22.76
N GLY A 93 -2.64 2.94 22.96
CA GLY A 93 -2.07 2.27 24.13
C GLY A 93 -1.89 0.75 23.99
N TRP A 94 -2.08 0.16 22.80
CA TRP A 94 -1.86 -1.28 22.58
C TRP A 94 -0.48 -1.79 23.05
N LYS A 95 0.53 -0.91 23.05
CA LYS A 95 1.91 -1.21 23.47
C LYS A 95 2.06 -1.51 24.95
N ASP A 96 1.15 -1.01 25.79
CA ASP A 96 1.26 -1.16 27.24
C ASP A 96 1.00 -2.61 27.69
N ASN A 97 0.30 -3.38 26.86
CA ASN A 97 -0.05 -4.78 27.12
C ASN A 97 0.79 -5.78 26.31
N VAL A 98 1.79 -5.31 25.55
CA VAL A 98 2.59 -6.14 24.65
C VAL A 98 4.08 -5.90 24.94
N ALA A 99 4.84 -6.99 25.09
CA ALA A 99 6.27 -6.87 25.29
C ALA A 99 6.94 -6.21 24.08
N LYS A 100 7.97 -5.40 24.32
CA LYS A 100 8.64 -4.63 23.26
C LYS A 100 9.16 -5.48 22.10
N ALA A 101 9.58 -6.72 22.38
CA ALA A 101 10.04 -7.67 21.38
C ALA A 101 8.93 -8.06 20.37
N ASP A 102 7.68 -8.09 20.83
CA ASP A 102 6.53 -8.56 20.05
C ASP A 102 5.77 -7.41 19.38
N TRP A 103 6.21 -6.16 19.57
CA TRP A 103 5.54 -4.98 19.00
C TRP A 103 5.41 -5.06 17.48
N TYR A 104 6.44 -5.57 16.81
CA TYR A 104 6.43 -5.70 15.37
C TYR A 104 5.45 -6.78 14.90
N ASP A 105 5.48 -7.94 15.54
CA ASP A 105 4.59 -9.05 15.21
C ASP A 105 3.12 -8.66 15.43
N TYR A 106 2.84 -7.89 16.48
CA TYR A 106 1.52 -7.35 16.75
C TYR A 106 1.03 -6.40 15.64
N LEU A 107 1.90 -5.50 15.17
CA LEU A 107 1.61 -4.62 14.03
C LEU A 107 1.38 -5.41 12.74
N SER A 108 2.22 -6.42 12.48
CA SER A 108 2.11 -7.28 11.30
C SER A 108 0.80 -8.09 11.31
N ALA A 109 0.40 -8.61 12.48
CA ALA A 109 -0.87 -9.30 12.64
C ALA A 109 -2.08 -8.40 12.37
N ALA A 110 -2.05 -7.15 12.87
CA ALA A 110 -3.10 -6.17 12.61
C ALA A 110 -3.19 -5.81 11.12
N ARG A 111 -2.04 -5.60 10.47
CA ARG A 111 -1.94 -5.41 9.02
C ARG A 111 -2.57 -6.57 8.25
N LYS A 112 -2.23 -7.82 8.60
CA LYS A 112 -2.77 -9.02 7.95
C LYS A 112 -4.27 -9.14 8.14
N LYS A 113 -4.78 -8.86 9.34
CA LYS A 113 -6.23 -8.86 9.62
C LYS A 113 -6.96 -7.84 8.75
N ARG A 114 -6.44 -6.62 8.65
CA ARG A 114 -6.99 -5.58 7.78
C ARG A 114 -6.99 -6.01 6.31
N ARG A 115 -5.90 -6.65 5.87
CA ARG A 115 -5.78 -7.16 4.50
C ARG A 115 -6.86 -8.17 4.16
N ILE A 116 -7.09 -9.15 5.04
CA ILE A 116 -8.11 -10.19 4.83
C ILE A 116 -9.48 -9.54 4.61
N LEU A 117 -9.87 -8.58 5.46
CA LEU A 117 -11.14 -7.86 5.33
C LEU A 117 -11.27 -7.12 3.99
N ILE A 118 -10.18 -6.50 3.52
CA ILE A 118 -10.16 -5.83 2.22
C ILE A 118 -10.30 -6.86 1.09
N CYS A 119 -9.61 -7.99 1.16
CA CYS A 119 -9.71 -9.07 0.18
C CYS A 119 -11.13 -9.62 0.09
N GLU A 120 -11.77 -9.92 1.23
CA GLU A 120 -13.17 -10.38 1.27
C GLU A 120 -14.10 -9.37 0.61
N LYS A 121 -13.92 -8.07 0.87
CA LYS A 121 -14.74 -7.03 0.23
C LYS A 121 -14.49 -6.92 -1.27
N ILE A 122 -13.24 -7.10 -1.71
CA ILE A 122 -12.90 -7.12 -3.13
C ILE A 122 -13.53 -8.33 -3.82
N GLU A 123 -13.50 -9.51 -3.19
CA GLU A 123 -14.11 -10.73 -3.72
C GLU A 123 -15.63 -10.61 -3.85
N GLU A 124 -16.30 -10.04 -2.84
CA GLU A 124 -17.73 -9.73 -2.89
C GLU A 124 -18.04 -8.78 -4.06
N ASN A 125 -17.33 -7.66 -4.15
CA ASN A 125 -17.50 -6.69 -5.24
C ASN A 125 -17.23 -7.32 -6.63
N LEU A 126 -16.24 -8.21 -6.72
CA LEU A 126 -15.90 -8.92 -7.96
C LEU A 126 -17.01 -9.90 -8.35
N SER A 127 -17.58 -10.62 -7.39
CA SER A 127 -18.72 -11.50 -7.60
C SER A 127 -19.93 -10.72 -8.15
N ASP A 128 -20.27 -9.59 -7.50
CA ASP A 128 -21.37 -8.72 -7.94
C ASP A 128 -21.13 -8.14 -9.34
N ALA A 129 -19.90 -7.72 -9.62
CA ALA A 129 -19.53 -7.19 -10.94
C ALA A 129 -19.61 -8.27 -12.02
N THR A 130 -19.17 -9.49 -11.70
CA THR A 130 -19.21 -10.64 -12.62
C THR A 130 -20.64 -11.08 -12.91
N GLU A 131 -21.51 -11.04 -11.90
CA GLU A 131 -22.94 -11.32 -12.08
C GLU A 131 -23.59 -10.29 -13.01
N LYS A 132 -23.35 -9.00 -12.78
CA LYS A 132 -23.85 -7.92 -13.64
C LYS A 132 -23.33 -8.02 -15.07
N ASP A 133 -22.06 -8.36 -15.24
CA ASP A 133 -21.46 -8.61 -16.55
C ASP A 133 -22.15 -9.78 -17.27
N ARG A 134 -22.38 -10.89 -16.55
CA ARG A 134 -23.07 -12.07 -17.10
C ARG A 134 -24.52 -11.76 -17.53
N GLU A 135 -25.28 -11.05 -16.72
CA GLU A 135 -26.66 -10.66 -17.07
C GLU A 135 -26.66 -9.73 -18.29
N THR A 136 -25.70 -8.81 -18.37
CA THR A 136 -25.51 -7.93 -19.53
C THR A 136 -25.19 -8.75 -20.79
N HIS A 137 -24.31 -9.75 -20.69
CA HIS A 137 -24.00 -10.66 -21.79
C HIS A 137 -25.23 -11.46 -22.25
N ARG A 138 -26.04 -12.00 -21.33
CA ARG A 138 -27.29 -12.71 -21.67
C ARG A 138 -28.26 -11.83 -22.44
N TYR A 139 -28.40 -10.57 -22.04
CA TYR A 139 -29.21 -9.60 -22.78
C TYR A 139 -28.69 -9.39 -24.21
N PHE A 140 -27.37 -9.20 -24.37
CA PHE A 140 -26.77 -9.05 -25.70
C PHE A 140 -26.93 -10.31 -26.56
N ASP A 141 -26.76 -11.50 -25.98
CA ASP A 141 -26.95 -12.77 -26.67
C ASP A 141 -28.40 -12.93 -27.17
N ALA A 142 -29.39 -12.58 -26.35
CA ALA A 142 -30.81 -12.59 -26.74
C ALA A 142 -31.11 -11.61 -27.88
N LEU A 143 -30.51 -10.40 -27.84
CA LEU A 143 -30.62 -9.44 -28.94
C LEU A 143 -30.00 -9.96 -30.23
N LEU A 144 -28.82 -10.58 -30.17
CA LEU A 144 -28.14 -11.16 -31.32
C LEU A 144 -28.92 -12.34 -31.90
N ALA A 145 -29.57 -13.14 -31.06
CA ALA A 145 -30.48 -14.22 -31.45
C ALA A 145 -31.83 -13.72 -32.00
N GLN A 146 -32.08 -12.41 -31.98
CA GLN A 146 -33.36 -11.78 -32.35
C GLN A 146 -34.57 -12.23 -31.51
N ASP A 147 -34.33 -12.78 -30.32
CA ASP A 147 -35.37 -13.14 -29.36
C ASP A 147 -35.76 -11.91 -28.53
N LYS A 148 -36.77 -11.19 -29.01
CA LYS A 148 -37.24 -9.94 -28.40
C LYS A 148 -37.87 -10.13 -27.03
N ASP A 149 -38.52 -11.26 -26.80
CA ASP A 149 -39.19 -11.54 -25.52
C ASP A 149 -38.14 -11.84 -24.45
N ALA A 150 -37.15 -12.69 -24.76
CA ALA A 150 -36.03 -12.97 -23.87
C ALA A 150 -35.20 -11.70 -23.60
N ALA A 151 -34.91 -10.90 -24.63
CA ALA A 151 -34.17 -9.64 -24.45
C ALA A 151 -34.91 -8.65 -23.56
N LEU A 152 -36.24 -8.54 -23.68
CA LEU A 152 -37.05 -7.66 -22.83
C LEU A 152 -37.07 -8.12 -21.36
N ILE A 153 -37.06 -9.43 -21.11
CA ILE A 153 -36.95 -9.99 -19.76
C ILE A 153 -35.58 -9.66 -19.16
N CYS A 154 -34.50 -10.02 -19.85
CA CYS A 154 -33.14 -9.74 -19.37
C CYS A 154 -32.91 -8.23 -19.13
N PHE A 155 -33.43 -7.35 -19.99
CA PHE A 155 -33.34 -5.91 -19.79
C PHE A 155 -34.05 -5.44 -18.51
N LYS A 156 -35.23 -5.98 -18.20
CA LYS A 156 -35.97 -5.65 -16.97
C LYS A 156 -35.23 -6.12 -15.73
N ASP A 157 -34.64 -7.30 -15.77
CA ASP A 157 -33.88 -7.87 -14.65
C ASP A 157 -32.62 -7.04 -14.38
N ILE A 158 -31.88 -6.68 -15.43
CA ILE A 158 -30.74 -5.75 -15.35
C ILE A 158 -31.18 -4.40 -14.76
N TYR A 159 -32.23 -3.78 -15.31
CA TYR A 159 -32.71 -2.47 -14.87
C TYR A 159 -33.14 -2.46 -13.39
N THR A 160 -33.72 -3.56 -12.92
CA THR A 160 -34.13 -3.70 -11.51
C THR A 160 -32.93 -3.90 -10.58
N SER A 161 -31.87 -4.59 -11.04
CA SER A 161 -30.64 -4.82 -10.27
C SER A 161 -29.77 -3.56 -10.05
N PHE A 162 -30.03 -2.49 -10.81
CA PHE A 162 -29.32 -1.20 -10.70
C PHE A 162 -30.01 -0.19 -9.75
N LYS A 163 -31.19 -0.54 -9.21
CA LYS A 163 -31.89 0.25 -8.18
C LYS A 163 -31.50 -0.20 -6.77
#